data_AF-A0A6V7VC10-F1
#
_entry.id   AF-A0A6V7VC10-F1
#
_cell.length_a   1.000
_cell.length_b   1.000
_cell.length_c   1.000
_cell.angle_alpha   90.00
_cell.angle_beta   90.00
_cell.angle_gamma   90.00
#
_symmetry.space_group_name_H-M   'P 1'
#
loop_
_entity.id
_entity.type
_entity.pdbx_description
1 polymer ?
#
loop_
_entity_poly.entity_id
_entity_poly.type
_entity_poly.pdbx_seq_one_letter_code
_entity_poly.pdbx_strand_id
1 'polypeptide(L)'
;MCEQKHKFFKPEPRLYEFELSEELEKKWKDGIKNSIPMFLKSLLPHININFFACKLEYNDKLKKGLYYFQLSKYPKNIEEMKIARYFFQLLFNCAFAYFEIHLAIINSQMIELLFDDIKVPLQIHSQETRIILYDDHPLNFLANHLVSNLNVEFDGRFDTEKNLNILFKILAYGGNKFSNIYFEYLHSKLYNLIIEVCEILTWVLGPAKFYLGSKYTFWLNYKG
;
A
#
# COMPACT_ATOMS: atom_id res chain seq x y z
N MET A 1 10.71 -19.69 19.71
CA MET A 1 10.88 -19.28 18.29
C MET A 1 10.53 -20.47 17.42
N CYS A 2 9.39 -20.44 16.73
CA CYS A 2 9.06 -21.45 15.71
C CYS A 2 9.78 -21.06 14.42
N GLU A 3 10.71 -21.88 13.96
CA GLU A 3 11.25 -21.79 12.60
C GLU A 3 10.15 -22.17 11.60
N GLN A 4 9.31 -21.20 11.22
CA GLN A 4 8.50 -21.35 10.04
C GLN A 4 9.43 -21.29 8.83
N LYS A 5 9.65 -22.42 8.17
CA LYS A 5 10.35 -22.49 6.88
C LYS A 5 9.54 -21.71 5.85
N HIS A 6 9.83 -20.43 5.70
CA HIS A 6 9.25 -19.59 4.66
C HIS A 6 9.71 -20.12 3.29
N LYS A 7 8.77 -20.51 2.42
CA LYS A 7 9.07 -20.81 1.02
C LYS A 7 9.10 -19.49 0.26
N PHE A 8 10.29 -19.08 -0.17
CA PHE A 8 10.42 -17.99 -1.13
C PHE A 8 9.77 -18.41 -2.45
N PHE A 9 8.88 -17.57 -2.97
CA PHE A 9 8.27 -17.83 -4.26
C PHE A 9 9.13 -17.16 -5.34
N LYS A 10 9.79 -17.97 -6.18
CA LYS A 10 10.31 -17.51 -7.47
C LYS A 10 9.35 -18.02 -8.56
N PRO A 11 8.81 -17.16 -9.42
CA PRO A 11 7.94 -17.61 -10.49
C PRO A 11 8.71 -18.51 -11.45
N GLU A 12 8.01 -19.46 -12.06
CA GLU A 12 8.58 -20.22 -13.17
C GLU A 12 8.84 -19.27 -14.36
N PRO A 13 9.95 -19.43 -15.12
CA PRO A 13 10.32 -18.55 -16.23
C PRO A 13 9.17 -18.23 -17.19
N ARG A 14 8.41 -19.25 -17.59
CA ARG A 14 7.24 -19.13 -18.46
C ARG A 14 6.16 -18.14 -17.98
N LEU A 15 6.12 -17.83 -16.69
CA LEU A 15 5.13 -16.90 -16.12
C LEU A 15 5.53 -15.44 -16.27
N TYR A 16 6.82 -15.15 -16.51
CA TYR A 16 7.34 -13.80 -16.73
C TYR A 16 8.08 -13.64 -18.07
N GLU A 17 8.06 -14.66 -18.92
CA GLU A 17 8.51 -14.60 -20.31
C GLU A 17 7.43 -13.97 -21.20
N PHE A 18 7.37 -12.64 -21.18
CA PHE A 18 6.61 -11.85 -22.15
C PHE A 18 7.55 -10.97 -22.97
N GLU A 19 7.13 -10.64 -24.19
CA GLU A 19 7.85 -9.70 -25.05
C GLU A 19 7.64 -8.26 -24.57
N LEU A 20 8.71 -7.47 -24.59
CA LEU A 20 8.65 -6.04 -24.32
C LEU A 20 8.60 -5.31 -25.66
N SER A 21 7.84 -4.22 -25.72
CA SER A 21 8.02 -3.28 -26.83
C SER A 21 9.41 -2.65 -26.73
N GLU A 22 10.00 -2.27 -27.88
CA GLU A 22 11.30 -1.61 -27.91
C GLU A 22 11.33 -0.34 -27.05
N GLU A 23 10.22 0.41 -27.03
CA GLU A 23 10.07 1.62 -26.22
C GLU A 23 10.10 1.32 -24.72
N LEU A 24 9.34 0.32 -24.26
CA LEU A 24 9.28 -0.05 -22.86
C LEU A 24 10.61 -0.66 -22.38
N GLU A 25 11.23 -1.50 -23.21
CA GLU A 25 12.54 -2.07 -22.90
C GLU A 25 13.60 -0.98 -22.74
N LYS A 26 13.58 0.05 -23.59
CA LYS A 26 14.46 1.21 -23.46
C LYS A 26 14.22 1.95 -22.15
N LYS A 27 12.97 2.27 -21.81
CA LYS A 27 12.62 2.92 -20.53
C LYS A 27 13.11 2.10 -19.34
N TRP A 28 12.95 0.78 -19.38
CA TRP A 28 13.43 -0.12 -18.32
C TRP A 28 14.95 -0.10 -18.18
N LYS A 29 15.68 -0.16 -19.30
CA LYS A 29 17.15 -0.03 -19.29
C LYS A 29 17.60 1.31 -18.69
N ASP A 30 16.92 2.40 -19.04
CA ASP A 30 17.21 3.72 -18.48
C ASP A 30 16.91 3.78 -16.97
N GLY A 31 15.80 3.20 -16.52
CA GLY A 31 15.45 3.11 -15.10
C GLY A 31 16.45 2.28 -14.28
N ILE A 32 16.92 1.16 -14.83
CA ILE A 32 17.99 0.33 -14.23
C ILE A 32 19.29 1.14 -14.14
N LYS A 33 19.69 1.81 -15.23
CA LYS A 33 20.90 2.65 -15.27
C LYS A 33 20.85 3.76 -14.23
N ASN A 34 19.69 4.38 -14.06
CA ASN A 34 19.45 5.43 -13.07
C ASN A 34 19.23 4.89 -11.65
N SER A 35 19.29 3.56 -11.45
CA SER A 35 19.11 2.90 -10.16
C SER A 35 17.82 3.31 -9.45
N ILE A 36 16.70 3.38 -10.20
CA ILE A 36 15.39 3.65 -9.59
C ILE A 36 15.08 2.50 -8.62
N PRO A 37 14.86 2.77 -7.32
CA PRO A 37 14.63 1.71 -6.36
C PRO A 37 13.23 1.13 -6.52
N MET A 38 13.09 -0.17 -6.29
CA MET A 38 11.81 -0.87 -6.18
C MET A 38 11.01 -0.39 -4.96
N PHE A 39 11.74 -0.02 -3.90
CA PHE A 39 11.16 0.40 -2.63
C PHE A 39 11.86 1.65 -2.10
N LEU A 40 11.08 2.62 -1.64
CA LEU A 40 11.61 3.88 -1.10
C LEU A 40 12.36 3.67 0.21
N LYS A 41 11.93 2.71 1.03
CA LYS A 41 12.56 2.39 2.31
C LYS A 41 12.45 0.89 2.59
N SER A 42 13.54 0.32 3.09
CA SER A 42 13.55 -0.96 3.79
C SER A 42 13.96 -0.70 5.22
N LEU A 43 13.16 -1.10 6.19
CA LEU A 43 13.56 -1.04 7.60
C LEU A 43 14.64 -2.08 7.95
N LEU A 44 14.93 -3.00 7.02
CA LEU A 44 15.92 -4.05 7.18
C LEU A 44 16.88 -4.00 5.97
N PRO A 45 18.01 -3.29 6.06
CA PRO A 45 18.90 -3.02 4.93
C PRO A 45 19.52 -4.29 4.30
N HIS A 46 19.46 -5.43 5.00
CA HIS A 46 20.03 -6.71 4.56
C HIS A 46 18.97 -7.75 4.15
N ILE A 47 17.69 -7.43 4.23
CA ILE A 47 16.61 -8.38 3.91
C ILE A 47 15.98 -7.95 2.59
N ASN A 48 15.99 -8.87 1.61
CA ASN A 48 15.16 -8.74 0.42
C ASN A 48 13.73 -8.54 0.89
N ILE A 49 13.12 -7.44 0.47
CA ILE A 49 11.92 -6.95 1.10
C ILE A 49 10.76 -7.88 0.77
N ASN A 50 10.14 -8.39 1.82
CA ASN A 50 9.02 -9.31 1.75
C ASN A 50 7.72 -8.50 1.81
N PHE A 51 6.88 -8.56 0.76
CA PHE A 51 5.46 -8.22 0.92
C PHE A 51 4.70 -9.41 1.48
N PHE A 52 3.60 -9.14 2.18
CA PHE A 52 2.68 -10.16 2.68
C PHE A 52 1.33 -9.97 1.97
N ALA A 53 0.87 -10.99 1.26
CA ALA A 53 -0.48 -11.00 0.69
C ALA A 53 -1.18 -12.31 1.06
N CYS A 54 -2.39 -12.24 1.63
CA CYS A 54 -3.21 -13.40 1.94
C CYS A 54 -4.36 -13.49 0.93
N LYS A 55 -4.28 -14.47 0.03
CA LYS A 55 -5.32 -14.68 -1.00
C LYS A 55 -6.59 -15.28 -0.40
N LEU A 56 -7.76 -14.77 -0.80
CA LEU A 56 -9.05 -15.44 -0.61
C LEU A 56 -9.19 -16.59 -1.60
N GLU A 57 -9.43 -17.81 -1.13
CA GLU A 57 -9.99 -18.87 -1.97
C GLU A 57 -11.52 -18.86 -1.87
N TYR A 58 -12.20 -19.22 -2.95
CA TYR A 58 -13.65 -19.11 -3.22
C TYR A 58 -14.59 -19.85 -2.23
N ASN A 59 -14.06 -20.44 -1.15
CA ASN A 59 -14.80 -21.32 -0.23
C ASN A 59 -14.75 -20.86 1.24
N ASP A 60 -14.50 -19.57 1.51
CA ASP A 60 -14.44 -18.95 2.86
C ASP A 60 -13.47 -19.59 3.86
N LYS A 61 -12.67 -20.57 3.43
CA LYS A 61 -11.55 -21.09 4.20
C LYS A 61 -10.35 -20.21 3.89
N LEU A 62 -9.98 -19.38 4.87
CA LEU A 62 -8.70 -18.68 4.88
C LEU A 62 -7.57 -19.71 4.85
N LYS A 63 -7.11 -20.10 3.66
CA LYS A 63 -5.75 -20.62 3.55
C LYS A 63 -4.82 -19.42 3.70
N LYS A 64 -4.15 -19.35 4.85
CA LYS A 64 -3.02 -18.44 5.06
C LYS A 64 -1.85 -18.88 4.18
N GLY A 65 -1.98 -18.68 2.87
CA GLY A 65 -0.85 -18.72 1.94
C GLY A 65 -0.12 -17.41 2.08
N LEU A 66 0.97 -17.40 2.86
CA LEU A 66 1.87 -16.24 2.93
C LEU A 66 2.75 -16.27 1.68
N TYR A 67 2.53 -15.33 0.77
CA TYR A 67 3.40 -15.14 -0.39
C TYR A 67 4.52 -14.18 -0.03
N TYR A 68 5.76 -14.68 -0.07
CA TYR A 68 6.97 -13.87 0.11
C TYR A 68 7.60 -13.62 -1.26
N PHE A 69 7.50 -12.37 -1.72
CA PHE A 69 8.14 -11.95 -2.96
C PHE A 69 9.53 -11.45 -2.68
N GLN A 70 10.54 -12.09 -3.27
CA GLN A 70 11.91 -11.66 -3.16
C GLN A 70 12.25 -10.72 -4.32
N LEU A 71 12.08 -9.42 -4.10
CA LEU A 71 12.46 -8.39 -5.08
C LEU A 71 13.77 -7.74 -4.68
N SER A 72 14.66 -7.53 -5.66
CA SER A 72 15.85 -6.70 -5.47
C SER A 72 15.43 -5.26 -5.15
N LYS A 73 16.13 -4.60 -4.23
CA LYS A 73 15.92 -3.17 -3.96
C LYS A 73 16.19 -2.33 -5.20
N TYR A 74 17.17 -2.73 -6.00
CA TYR A 74 17.52 -2.09 -7.27
C TYR A 74 17.60 -3.19 -8.34
N PRO A 75 16.66 -3.23 -9.28
CA PRO A 75 16.71 -4.18 -10.38
C PRO A 75 18.02 -4.03 -11.16
N LYS A 76 18.73 -5.14 -11.38
CA LYS A 76 20.04 -5.14 -12.05
C LYS A 76 19.98 -5.38 -13.54
N ASN A 77 18.89 -5.98 -14.01
CA ASN A 77 18.70 -6.39 -15.39
C ASN A 77 17.21 -6.48 -15.74
N ILE A 78 16.92 -6.71 -17.02
CA ILE A 78 15.56 -6.83 -17.54
C ILE A 78 14.82 -8.03 -16.94
N GLU A 79 15.51 -9.12 -16.63
CA GLU A 79 14.88 -10.30 -16.01
C GLU A 79 14.29 -9.95 -14.64
N GLU A 80 15.05 -9.25 -13.79
CA GLU A 80 14.57 -8.77 -12.48
C GLU A 80 13.38 -7.81 -12.62
N MET A 81 13.38 -6.96 -13.66
CA MET A 81 12.23 -6.09 -13.96
C MET A 81 11.00 -6.90 -14.39
N LYS A 82 11.16 -7.94 -15.23
CA LYS A 82 10.05 -8.83 -15.64
C LYS A 82 9.45 -9.58 -14.45
N ILE A 83 10.31 -10.09 -13.56
CA ILE A 83 9.89 -10.73 -12.31
C ILE A 83 9.09 -9.75 -11.45
N ALA A 84 9.59 -8.52 -11.29
CA ALA A 84 8.89 -7.48 -10.53
C ALA A 84 7.51 -7.15 -11.14
N ARG A 85 7.45 -6.90 -12.46
CA ARG A 85 6.19 -6.65 -13.17
C ARG A 85 5.20 -7.79 -12.97
N TYR A 86 5.64 -9.04 -13.13
CA TYR A 86 4.79 -10.21 -12.91
C TYR A 86 4.17 -10.22 -11.50
N PHE A 87 4.98 -9.94 -10.47
CA PHE A 87 4.48 -9.89 -9.10
C PHE A 87 3.47 -8.77 -8.85
N PHE A 88 3.75 -7.57 -9.34
CA PHE A 88 2.78 -6.48 -9.24
C PHE A 88 1.51 -6.77 -10.05
N GLN A 89 1.63 -7.44 -11.20
CA GLN A 89 0.48 -7.84 -11.99
C GLN A 89 -0.40 -8.82 -11.22
N LEU A 90 0.18 -9.76 -10.46
CA LEU A 90 -0.58 -10.61 -9.55
C LEU A 90 -1.28 -9.78 -8.45
N LEU A 91 -0.59 -8.78 -7.88
CA LEU A 91 -1.18 -7.90 -6.87
C LEU A 91 -2.35 -7.08 -7.40
N PHE A 92 -2.26 -6.56 -8.64
CA PHE A 92 -3.30 -5.73 -9.23
C PHE A 92 -4.46 -6.52 -9.85
N ASN A 93 -4.23 -7.77 -10.28
CA ASN A 93 -5.26 -8.60 -10.93
C ASN A 93 -5.94 -9.59 -9.97
N CYS A 94 -5.59 -9.60 -8.68
CA CYS A 94 -6.21 -10.46 -7.68
C CYS A 94 -7.04 -9.67 -6.66
N ALA A 95 -8.01 -10.36 -6.06
CA ALA A 95 -8.72 -9.88 -4.87
C ALA A 95 -8.22 -10.63 -3.62
N PHE A 96 -8.03 -9.91 -2.52
CA PHE A 96 -7.51 -10.44 -1.26
C PHE A 96 -8.55 -10.27 -0.14
N ALA A 97 -8.62 -11.21 0.82
CA ALA A 97 -9.37 -10.93 2.06
C ALA A 97 -8.64 -9.85 2.83
N TYR A 98 -7.34 -10.05 2.95
CA TYR A 98 -6.51 -9.30 3.85
C TYR A 98 -5.18 -9.01 3.15
N PHE A 99 -4.84 -7.73 3.07
CA PHE A 99 -3.60 -7.25 2.52
C PHE A 99 -2.83 -6.50 3.60
N GLU A 100 -1.56 -6.82 3.80
CA GLU A 100 -0.78 -6.18 4.86
C GLU A 100 0.57 -5.71 4.34
N ILE A 101 0.81 -4.40 4.48
CA ILE A 101 2.06 -3.79 4.05
C ILE A 101 2.94 -3.59 5.28
N HIS A 102 3.93 -4.47 5.41
CA HIS A 102 4.98 -4.41 6.43
C HIS A 102 6.30 -3.93 5.84
N LEU A 103 6.92 -2.95 6.48
CA LEU A 103 8.36 -2.64 6.35
C LEU A 103 8.86 -2.23 4.94
N ALA A 104 7.94 -2.01 3.99
CA ALA A 104 8.19 -1.88 2.58
C ALA A 104 7.29 -0.81 1.96
N ILE A 105 7.88 0.21 1.34
CA ILE A 105 7.11 1.22 0.61
C ILE A 105 7.41 1.05 -0.86
N ILE A 106 6.45 0.56 -1.63
CA ILE A 106 6.57 0.43 -3.08
C ILE A 106 6.82 1.83 -3.66
N ASN A 107 7.85 1.97 -4.47
CA ASN A 107 8.12 3.21 -5.18
C ASN A 107 7.10 3.39 -6.32
N SER A 108 6.24 4.41 -6.26
CA SER A 108 5.25 4.67 -7.31
C SER A 108 5.88 4.90 -8.67
N GLN A 109 7.05 5.56 -8.71
CA GLN A 109 7.81 5.74 -9.95
C GLN A 109 8.23 4.39 -10.57
N MET A 110 8.49 3.37 -9.74
CA MET A 110 8.78 2.03 -10.24
C MET A 110 7.53 1.35 -10.81
N ILE A 111 6.35 1.56 -10.22
CA ILE A 111 5.09 1.05 -10.78
C ILE A 111 4.84 1.68 -12.14
N GLU A 112 4.95 3.01 -12.25
CA GLU A 112 4.82 3.74 -13.51
C GLU A 112 5.80 3.20 -14.55
N LEU A 113 7.07 3.01 -14.19
CA LEU A 113 8.07 2.44 -15.08
C LEU A 113 7.71 1.01 -15.55
N LEU A 114 7.26 0.15 -14.62
CA LEU A 114 6.95 -1.24 -14.90
C LEU A 114 5.69 -1.40 -15.76
N PHE A 115 4.80 -0.42 -15.79
CA PHE A 115 3.48 -0.53 -16.44
C PHE A 115 3.13 0.67 -17.32
N ASP A 116 4.13 1.37 -17.84
CA ASP A 116 3.97 2.56 -18.68
C ASP A 116 3.14 2.31 -19.96
N ASP A 117 3.09 1.05 -20.42
CA ASP A 117 2.26 0.58 -21.54
C ASP A 117 0.81 0.28 -21.14
N ILE A 118 0.49 0.23 -19.84
CA ILE A 118 -0.85 -0.07 -19.33
C ILE A 118 -1.60 1.22 -19.00
N LYS A 119 -2.75 1.41 -19.66
CA LYS A 119 -3.60 2.60 -19.47
C LYS A 119 -4.70 2.44 -18.42
N VAL A 120 -4.95 1.22 -17.96
CA VAL A 120 -5.98 0.97 -16.93
C VAL A 120 -5.43 1.25 -15.53
N PRO A 121 -6.26 1.74 -14.59
CA PRO A 121 -5.83 1.95 -13.22
C PRO A 121 -5.31 0.65 -12.58
N LEU A 122 -4.08 0.70 -12.08
CA LEU A 122 -3.49 -0.40 -11.32
C LEU A 122 -3.89 -0.28 -9.86
N GLN A 123 -4.80 -1.14 -9.42
CA GLN A 123 -5.40 -1.09 -8.10
C GLN A 123 -5.29 -2.45 -7.41
N ILE A 124 -4.94 -2.41 -6.13
CA ILE A 124 -4.99 -3.57 -5.24
C ILE A 124 -6.40 -3.62 -4.66
N HIS A 125 -7.06 -4.76 -4.87
CA HIS A 125 -8.39 -5.02 -4.35
C HIS A 125 -8.30 -5.92 -3.11
N SER A 126 -8.70 -5.38 -1.96
CA SER A 126 -8.83 -6.19 -0.75
C SER A 126 -10.09 -5.87 0.04
N GLN A 127 -10.58 -6.84 0.82
CA GLN A 127 -11.66 -6.56 1.77
C GLN A 127 -11.14 -5.73 2.93
N GLU A 128 -9.99 -6.09 3.47
CA GLU A 128 -9.31 -5.40 4.56
C GLU A 128 -7.83 -5.19 4.21
N THR A 129 -7.31 -4.00 4.48
CA THR A 129 -5.89 -3.69 4.39
C THR A 129 -5.40 -3.21 5.74
N ARG A 130 -4.32 -3.78 6.26
CA ARG A 130 -3.59 -3.22 7.41
C ARG A 130 -2.27 -2.63 6.95
N ILE A 131 -1.95 -1.45 7.44
CA ILE A 131 -0.72 -0.75 7.11
C ILE A 131 -0.11 -0.21 8.39
N ILE A 132 1.16 -0.53 8.59
CA ILE A 132 1.95 0.04 9.67
C ILE A 132 2.81 1.16 9.09
N LEU A 133 2.50 2.40 9.46
CA LEU A 133 3.18 3.58 8.99
C LEU A 133 4.37 3.90 9.90
N TYR A 134 5.57 3.84 9.32
CA TYR A 134 6.82 4.24 9.96
C TYR A 134 7.39 5.57 9.41
N ASP A 135 6.81 6.09 8.33
CA ASP A 135 7.28 7.26 7.58
C ASP A 135 6.18 7.81 6.67
N ASP A 136 6.44 8.95 6.03
CA ASP A 136 5.54 9.77 5.22
C ASP A 136 5.22 9.15 3.84
N HIS A 137 6.18 8.37 3.34
CA HIS A 137 6.20 7.86 1.96
C HIS A 137 5.10 6.85 1.54
N PRO A 138 4.45 6.05 2.42
CA PRO A 138 3.45 5.08 1.98
C PRO A 138 2.19 5.75 1.40
N LEU A 139 1.88 6.95 1.85
CA LEU A 139 0.56 7.56 1.68
C LEU A 139 0.21 7.85 0.22
N ASN A 140 1.20 8.23 -0.61
CA ASN A 140 0.98 8.43 -2.05
C ASN A 140 0.64 7.13 -2.76
N PHE A 141 1.33 6.03 -2.42
CA PHE A 141 1.03 4.71 -2.98
C PHE A 141 -0.41 4.30 -2.64
N LEU A 142 -0.84 4.49 -1.39
CA LEU A 142 -2.19 4.16 -0.95
C LEU A 142 -3.27 4.98 -1.63
N ALA A 143 -3.03 6.28 -1.76
CA ALA A 143 -3.98 7.16 -2.42
C ALA A 143 -4.21 6.76 -3.88
N ASN A 144 -3.19 6.21 -4.56
CA ASN A 144 -3.25 5.94 -6.00
C ASN A 144 -3.59 4.49 -6.35
N HIS A 145 -3.20 3.52 -5.52
CA HIS A 145 -3.19 2.10 -5.89
C HIS A 145 -4.00 1.18 -4.97
N LEU A 146 -4.72 1.69 -3.96
CA LEU A 146 -5.49 0.84 -3.03
C LEU A 146 -7.00 1.10 -3.10
N VAL A 147 -7.79 0.01 -3.15
CA VAL A 147 -9.25 0.02 -3.02
C VAL A 147 -9.67 -1.03 -2.00
N SER A 148 -9.92 -0.62 -0.75
CA SER A 148 -10.16 -1.53 0.38
C SER A 148 -10.80 -0.84 1.61
N ASN A 149 -11.25 -1.59 2.62
CA ASN A 149 -11.25 -1.07 4.00
C ASN A 149 -9.80 -0.90 4.46
N LEU A 150 -9.47 0.21 5.11
CA LEU A 150 -8.09 0.54 5.49
C LEU A 150 -7.95 0.66 7.01
N ASN A 151 -7.11 -0.16 7.60
CA ASN A 151 -6.66 -0.10 8.98
C ASN A 151 -5.25 0.48 8.99
N VAL A 152 -5.10 1.66 9.58
CA VAL A 152 -3.84 2.38 9.69
C VAL A 152 -3.34 2.27 11.13
N GLU A 153 -2.20 1.65 11.29
CA GLU A 153 -1.46 1.62 12.54
C GLU A 153 -0.31 2.61 12.45
N PHE A 154 -0.29 3.59 13.35
CA PHE A 154 0.85 4.48 13.49
C PHE A 154 1.82 3.86 14.48
N ASP A 155 3.04 3.59 14.02
CA ASP A 155 4.14 3.34 14.95
C ASP A 155 4.41 4.64 15.74
N GLY A 156 4.78 4.54 17.02
CA GLY A 156 5.16 5.69 17.85
C GLY A 156 6.33 6.53 17.29
N ARG A 157 7.01 6.05 16.24
CA ARG A 157 8.03 6.78 15.47
C ARG A 157 7.48 7.65 14.34
N PHE A 158 6.17 7.60 14.06
CA PHE A 158 5.54 8.35 12.98
C PHE A 158 5.45 9.85 13.34
N ASP A 159 6.10 10.70 12.53
CA ASP A 159 6.02 12.14 12.69
C ASP A 159 4.65 12.65 12.21
N THR A 160 3.72 12.74 13.16
CA THR A 160 2.34 13.16 12.88
C THR A 160 2.28 14.59 12.34
N GLU A 161 3.17 15.47 12.80
CA GLU A 161 3.14 16.89 12.46
C GLU A 161 3.54 17.13 11.01
N LYS A 162 4.58 16.46 10.56
CA LYS A 162 5.03 16.53 9.16
C LYS A 162 4.00 15.94 8.18
N ASN A 163 3.23 14.94 8.61
CA ASN A 163 2.28 14.21 7.76
C ASN A 163 0.83 14.63 7.89
N LEU A 164 0.55 15.59 8.76
CA LEU A 164 -0.81 15.99 9.12
C LEU A 164 -1.67 16.27 7.87
N ASN A 165 -1.11 16.96 6.89
CA ASN A 165 -1.79 17.30 5.63
C ASN A 165 -2.16 16.08 4.79
N ILE A 166 -1.32 15.04 4.77
CA ILE A 166 -1.57 13.85 3.96
C ILE A 166 -2.58 12.94 4.67
N LEU A 167 -2.47 12.80 6.00
CA LEU A 167 -3.49 12.12 6.80
C LEU A 167 -4.85 12.80 6.66
N PHE A 168 -4.86 14.13 6.73
CA PHE A 168 -6.04 14.91 6.48
C PHE A 168 -6.59 14.67 5.06
N LYS A 169 -5.73 14.58 4.04
CA LYS A 169 -6.19 14.25 2.68
C LYS A 169 -6.79 12.85 2.58
N ILE A 170 -6.21 11.86 3.25
CA ILE A 170 -6.77 10.49 3.28
C ILE A 170 -8.14 10.49 3.96
N LEU A 171 -8.28 11.25 5.04
CA LEU A 171 -9.55 11.36 5.78
C LEU A 171 -10.61 12.15 5.03
N ALA A 172 -10.24 13.30 4.46
CA ALA A 172 -11.16 14.23 3.81
C ALA A 172 -11.50 13.83 2.37
N TYR A 173 -10.53 13.32 1.60
CA TYR A 173 -10.67 13.01 0.18
C TYR A 173 -10.54 11.52 -0.16
N GLY A 174 -9.90 10.73 0.72
CA GLY A 174 -9.80 9.28 0.57
C GLY A 174 -11.08 8.53 0.91
N GLY A 175 -12.09 9.21 1.50
CA GLY A 175 -13.41 8.67 1.79
C GLY A 175 -13.95 7.88 0.60
N ASN A 176 -13.98 8.43 -0.61
CA ASN A 176 -14.56 7.74 -1.77
C ASN A 176 -13.85 6.41 -2.15
N LYS A 177 -12.59 6.22 -1.75
CA LYS A 177 -11.75 5.08 -2.11
C LYS A 177 -11.69 4.01 -1.02
N PHE A 178 -11.72 4.43 0.24
CA PHE A 178 -11.75 3.52 1.37
C PHE A 178 -13.20 3.26 1.78
N SER A 179 -13.51 2.13 2.40
CA SER A 179 -14.86 1.91 2.96
C SER A 179 -14.92 2.20 4.46
N ASN A 180 -13.78 2.03 5.15
CA ASN A 180 -13.56 2.39 6.54
C ASN A 180 -12.09 2.79 6.72
N ILE A 181 -11.82 3.71 7.66
CA ILE A 181 -10.47 4.07 8.10
C ILE A 181 -10.41 3.89 9.62
N TYR A 182 -9.57 2.97 10.09
CA TYR A 182 -9.33 2.74 11.52
C TYR A 182 -7.94 3.21 11.91
N PHE A 183 -7.82 3.82 13.09
CA PHE A 183 -6.53 4.18 13.69
C PHE A 183 -6.33 3.40 14.98
N GLU A 184 -5.26 2.59 15.05
CA GLU A 184 -4.96 1.84 16.27
C GLU A 184 -4.45 2.74 17.40
N TYR A 185 -3.68 3.77 17.05
CA TYR A 185 -3.17 4.78 17.98
C TYR A 185 -3.36 6.16 17.39
N LEU A 186 -4.17 7.01 18.04
CA LEU A 186 -4.45 8.35 17.54
C LEU A 186 -3.62 9.38 18.30
N HIS A 187 -2.77 10.11 17.57
CA HIS A 187 -2.01 11.22 18.14
C HIS A 187 -2.93 12.41 18.46
N SER A 188 -2.72 13.07 19.60
CA SER A 188 -3.57 14.17 20.10
C SER A 188 -3.71 15.34 19.11
N LYS A 189 -2.63 15.74 18.44
CA LYS A 189 -2.67 16.76 17.37
C LYS A 189 -3.61 16.39 16.21
N LEU A 190 -3.58 15.14 15.74
CA LEU A 190 -4.45 14.68 14.66
C LEU A 190 -5.91 14.64 15.12
N TYR A 191 -6.14 14.19 16.37
CA TYR A 191 -7.46 14.25 16.99
C TYR A 191 -8.00 15.68 17.01
N ASN A 192 -7.23 16.64 17.50
CA ASN A 192 -7.64 18.04 17.58
C ASN A 192 -7.97 18.62 16.20
N LEU A 193 -7.18 18.31 15.18
CA LEU A 193 -7.47 18.74 13.81
C LEU A 193 -8.78 18.15 13.28
N ILE A 194 -9.02 16.86 13.53
CA ILE A 194 -10.27 16.20 13.13
C ILE A 194 -11.45 16.90 13.82
N ILE A 195 -11.33 17.24 15.11
CA ILE A 195 -12.37 17.98 15.84
C ILE A 195 -12.58 19.37 15.24
N GLU A 196 -11.52 20.15 15.03
CA GLU A 196 -11.58 21.50 14.46
C GLU A 196 -12.27 21.50 13.08
N VAL A 197 -11.93 20.53 12.23
CA VAL A 197 -12.56 20.39 10.91
C VAL A 197 -14.03 19.99 11.04
N CYS A 198 -14.37 19.08 11.95
CA CYS A 198 -15.76 18.73 12.22
C CYS A 198 -16.56 19.95 12.70
N GLU A 199 -15.99 20.77 13.59
CA GLU A 199 -16.62 21.99 14.10
C GLU A 199 -16.86 23.02 12.99
N ILE A 200 -15.85 23.29 12.16
CA ILE A 200 -15.95 24.20 11.00
C ILE A 200 -17.05 23.72 10.05
N LEU A 201 -17.05 22.44 9.70
CA LEU A 201 -18.06 21.89 8.79
C LEU A 201 -19.47 21.94 9.40
N THR A 202 -19.61 21.76 10.72
CA THR A 202 -20.88 21.91 11.44
C THR A 202 -21.38 23.36 11.39
N TRP A 203 -20.47 24.32 11.52
CA TRP A 203 -20.80 25.74 11.40
C TRP A 203 -21.24 26.14 9.99
N VAL A 204 -20.58 25.61 8.96
CA VAL A 204 -20.83 25.97 7.56
C VAL A 204 -22.08 25.29 6.99
N LEU A 205 -22.37 24.05 7.40
CA LEU A 205 -23.44 23.24 6.82
C LEU A 205 -24.67 23.07 7.74
N GLY A 206 -24.66 23.67 8.93
CA GLY A 206 -25.67 23.48 9.98
C GLY A 206 -25.42 22.24 10.84
N PRO A 207 -26.26 21.95 11.86
CA PRO A 207 -26.15 20.76 12.70
C PRO A 207 -26.43 19.49 11.88
N ALA A 208 -25.45 19.08 11.07
CA ALA A 208 -25.42 17.77 10.49
C ALA A 208 -25.02 16.78 11.59
N LYS A 209 -25.72 15.65 11.68
CA LYS A 209 -25.09 14.46 12.26
C LYS A 209 -23.88 14.17 11.38
N PHE A 210 -22.68 14.53 11.85
CA PHE A 210 -21.44 14.12 11.21
C PHE A 210 -21.26 12.63 11.41
N TYR A 211 -21.92 11.86 10.54
CA TYR A 211 -21.29 10.70 9.97
C TYR A 211 -20.30 11.26 8.96
N LEU A 212 -19.00 11.17 9.24
CA LEU A 212 -17.97 11.39 8.24
C LEU A 212 -18.21 10.37 7.11
N GLY A 213 -19.08 10.70 6.16
CA GLY A 213 -19.64 9.83 5.12
C GLY A 213 -20.61 8.76 5.65
N SER A 214 -21.71 8.55 4.94
CA SER A 214 -22.77 7.55 5.20
C SER A 214 -22.33 6.08 5.13
N LYS A 215 -21.02 5.80 5.23
CA LYS A 215 -20.40 4.46 5.24
C LYS A 215 -19.28 4.27 6.26
N TYR A 216 -18.78 5.31 6.92
CA TYR A 216 -17.56 5.19 7.74
C TYR A 216 -17.89 5.26 9.23
N THR A 217 -17.45 4.25 9.96
CA THR A 217 -17.44 4.29 11.44
C THR A 217 -16.02 4.58 11.88
N PHE A 218 -15.79 5.75 12.47
CA PHE A 218 -14.52 6.08 13.12
C PHE A 218 -14.55 5.49 14.54
N TRP A 219 -13.86 4.38 14.75
CA TRP A 219 -13.61 3.86 16.09
C TRP A 219 -12.35 4.51 16.62
N LEU A 220 -12.50 5.59 17.39
CA LEU A 220 -11.39 6.28 18.06
C LEU A 220 -11.21 5.65 19.45
N ASN A 221 -10.21 4.78 19.60
CA ASN A 221 -9.76 4.35 20.92
C ASN A 221 -8.61 5.26 21.37
N TYR A 222 -8.94 6.34 22.08
CA TYR A 222 -7.93 7.16 22.74
C TYR A 222 -7.54 6.51 24.07
N LYS A 223 -6.32 5.98 24.17
CA LYS A 223 -5.67 5.68 25.44
C LYS A 223 -4.71 6.83 25.74
N GLY A 224 -5.12 7.71 26.65
CA GLY A 224 -4.28 8.77 27.20
C GLY A 224 -3.17 8.23 28.08
#